data_AF-A0A2N7PJX9-F1
#
_entry.id   AF-A0A2N7PJX9-F1
#
_cell.length_a   1.000
_cell.length_b   1.000
_cell.length_c   1.000
_cell.angle_alpha   90.00
_cell.angle_beta   90.00
_cell.angle_gamma   90.00
#
_symmetry.space_group_name_H-M   'P 1'
#
loop_
_entity.id
_entity.type
_entity.pdbx_description
1 polymer ?
#
loop_
_entity_poly.entity_id
_entity_poly.type
_entity_poly.pdbx_seq_one_letter_code
_entity_poly.pdbx_strand_id
1 'polypeptide(L)' 'MLTLKKLQEFKEYLASGAFIEDLEMRPPDGQAEMLDMLDLLFEICELADEIISKHFYRKWGEEVLKKSS' A
#
# COMPACT_ATOMS: atom_id res chain seq x y z
N MET A 1 -12.77 1.94 7.67
CA MET A 1 -11.40 1.58 8.08
C MET A 1 -10.92 0.44 7.20
N LEU A 2 -9.71 0.52 6.65
CA LEU A 2 -9.16 -0.51 5.77
C LEU A 2 -8.89 -1.80 6.58
N THR A 3 -9.33 -2.94 6.07
CA THR A 3 -9.16 -4.25 6.73
C THR A 3 -8.27 -5.16 5.91
N LEU A 4 -7.64 -6.16 6.55
CA LEU A 4 -6.84 -7.16 5.86
C LEU A 4 -7.65 -7.89 4.76
N LYS A 5 -8.91 -8.24 5.05
CA LYS A 5 -9.80 -8.87 4.07
C LYS A 5 -9.99 -7.99 2.84
N LYS A 6 -10.22 -6.69 3.01
CA LYS A 6 -10.40 -5.75 1.88
C LYS A 6 -9.12 -5.58 1.06
N LEU A 7 -7.95 -5.59 1.70
CA LEU A 7 -6.67 -5.57 1.01
C LEU A 7 -6.42 -6.85 0.20
N GLN A 8 -6.81 -8.01 0.74
CA GLN A 8 -6.70 -9.29 0.04
C GLN A 8 -7.62 -9.35 -1.17
N GLU A 9 -8.90 -8.97 -1.01
CA GLU A 9 -9.87 -8.88 -2.10
C GLU A 9 -9.36 -7.95 -3.22
N PHE A 10 -8.80 -6.80 -2.84
CA PHE A 10 -8.26 -5.85 -3.83
C PHE A 10 -7.00 -6.38 -4.52
N LYS A 11 -6.10 -7.06 -3.80
CA LYS A 11 -4.94 -7.73 -4.39
C LYS A 11 -5.37 -8.79 -5.40
N GLU A 12 -6.36 -9.61 -5.08
CA GLU A 12 -6.91 -10.62 -5.99
C GLU A 12 -7.52 -10.00 -7.24
N TYR A 13 -8.23 -8.88 -7.08
CA TYR A 13 -8.78 -8.10 -8.20
C TYR A 13 -7.71 -7.54 -9.13
N LEU A 14 -6.61 -7.00 -8.59
CA LEU A 14 -5.48 -6.54 -9.41
C LEU A 14 -4.78 -7.71 -10.12
N ALA A 15 -4.63 -8.86 -9.44
CA ALA A 15 -3.94 -10.03 -9.98
C ALA A 15 -4.74 -10.79 -11.04
N SER A 16 -6.07 -10.69 -11.03
CA SER A 16 -6.94 -11.39 -11.99
C SER A 16 -6.96 -10.77 -13.38
N GLY A 17 -6.45 -9.54 -13.54
CA GLY A 17 -6.54 -8.77 -14.79
C GLY A 17 -7.86 -8.01 -14.96
N ALA A 18 -8.86 -8.28 -14.12
CA ALA A 18 -10.17 -7.62 -14.17
C ALA A 18 -10.08 -6.09 -14.02
N PHE A 19 -9.07 -5.58 -13.31
CA PHE A 19 -8.81 -4.15 -13.22
C PHE A 19 -8.62 -3.48 -14.59
N ILE A 20 -7.85 -4.10 -15.48
CA ILE A 20 -7.57 -3.54 -16.81
C ILE A 20 -8.82 -3.59 -17.68
N GLU A 21 -9.56 -4.70 -17.62
CA GLU A 21 -10.84 -4.83 -18.33
C GLU A 21 -11.83 -3.75 -17.89
N ASP A 22 -11.97 -3.53 -16.58
CA ASP A 22 -12.84 -2.48 -16.03
C ASP A 22 -12.37 -1.08 -16.41
N LEU A 23 -11.05 -0.84 -16.42
CA LEU A 23 -10.45 0.43 -16.81
C LEU A 23 -10.80 0.76 -18.28
N GLU A 24 -10.58 -0.18 -19.19
CA GLU A 24 -10.82 0.02 -20.63
C GLU A 24 -12.31 0.25 -20.96
N MET A 25 -13.21 -0.31 -20.16
CA MET A 25 -14.66 -0.20 -20.34
C MET A 25 -15.26 1.09 -19.75
N ARG A 26 -14.50 1.85 -18.96
CA ARG A 26 -14.99 3.10 -18.35
C ARG A 26 -14.84 4.33 -19.25
N PRO A 27 -15.69 5.36 -19.05
CA PRO A 27 -15.46 6.67 -19.64
C PRO A 27 -14.18 7.33 -19.09
N PRO A 28 -13.62 8.36 -19.78
CA PRO A 28 -12.31 8.94 -19.43
C PRO A 28 -12.20 9.49 -18.00
N ASP A 29 -13.27 10.04 -17.45
CA ASP A 29 -13.34 10.48 -16.05
C ASP A 29 -13.24 9.31 -15.07
N GLY A 30 -13.95 8.21 -15.35
CA GLY A 30 -13.87 6.98 -14.56
C GLY A 30 -12.52 6.27 -14.69
N GLN A 31 -11.83 6.41 -15.82
CA GLN A 31 -10.46 5.94 -15.99
C GLN A 31 -9.48 6.73 -15.13
N ALA A 32 -9.59 8.06 -15.15
CA ALA A 32 -8.75 8.93 -14.32
C ALA A 32 -8.90 8.59 -12.83
N GLU A 33 -10.13 8.42 -12.34
CA GLU A 33 -10.38 8.03 -10.94
C GLU A 33 -9.74 6.67 -10.58
N MET A 34 -9.78 5.69 -11.49
CA MET A 34 -9.15 4.38 -11.26
C MET A 34 -7.62 4.46 -11.23
N LEU A 35 -7.02 5.33 -12.04
CA LEU A 35 -5.58 5.56 -12.03
C LEU A 35 -5.15 6.32 -10.77
N ASP A 36 -5.90 7.36 -10.37
CA ASP A 36 -5.69 8.08 -9.11
C ASP A 36 -5.73 7.13 -7.90
N MET A 37 -6.60 6.11 -7.94
CA MET A 37 -6.64 5.08 -6.89
C MET A 37 -5.34 4.26 -6.81
N LEU A 38 -4.71 3.94 -7.95
CA LEU A 38 -3.42 3.24 -7.96
C LEU A 38 -2.29 4.13 -7.46
N ASP A 39 -2.29 5.41 -7.84
CA ASP A 39 -1.29 6.38 -7.36
C ASP A 39 -1.37 6.51 -5.83
N LEU A 40 -2.58 6.67 -5.29
CA LEU A 40 -2.79 6.70 -3.84
C LEU A 40 -2.33 5.39 -3.16
N LEU A 41 -2.50 4.23 -3.80
CA LEU A 41 -2.01 2.96 -3.26
C LEU A 41 -0.48 2.95 -3.15
N PHE A 42 0.24 3.50 -4.13
CA PHE A 42 1.69 3.59 -4.07
C PHE A 42 2.15 4.51 -2.94
N GLU A 43 1.53 5.68 -2.78
CA GLU A 43 1.82 6.58 -1.66
C GLU A 43 1.59 5.90 -0.30
N ILE A 44 0.51 5.13 -0.16
CA ILE A 44 0.24 4.36 1.06
C ILE A 44 1.32 3.31 1.31
N CYS A 45 1.80 2.63 0.26
CA CYS A 45 2.86 1.63 0.39
C CYS A 45 4.18 2.27 0.85
N GLU A 46 4.54 3.43 0.31
CA GLU A 46 5.73 4.19 0.74
C GLU A 46 5.62 4.63 2.20
N LEU A 47 4.47 5.15 2.62
CA LEU A 47 4.22 5.50 4.01
C LEU A 47 4.31 4.29 4.94
N ALA A 48 3.77 3.14 4.52
CA ALA A 48 3.85 1.91 5.30
C ALA A 48 5.31 1.46 5.48
N ASP A 49 6.12 1.53 4.43
CA ASP A 49 7.56 1.22 4.50
C ASP A 49 8.30 2.18 5.44
N GLU A 50 8.03 3.48 5.35
CA GLU A 50 8.64 4.47 6.22
C GLU A 50 8.30 4.22 7.70
N ILE A 51 7.03 3.91 8.00
CA ILE A 51 6.56 3.59 9.36
C ILE A 51 7.31 2.38 9.92
N ILE A 52 7.39 1.30 9.14
CA ILE A 52 8.05 0.06 9.54
C ILE A 52 9.56 0.28 9.72
N SER A 53 10.20 0.99 8.80
CA SER A 53 11.60 1.37 8.89
C SER A 53 11.89 2.17 10.15
N LYS A 54 11.14 3.24 10.42
CA LYS A 54 11.28 4.05 11.65
C LYS A 54 11.12 3.21 12.91
N HIS A 55 10.17 2.27 12.92
CA HIS A 55 9.95 1.37 14.06
C HIS A 55 11.14 0.45 14.32
N PHE A 56 11.68 -0.18 13.27
CA PHE A 56 12.84 -1.07 13.41
C PHE A 56 14.13 -0.32 13.76
N TYR A 57 14.38 0.85 13.18
CA TYR A 57 15.54 1.68 13.55
C TYR A 57 15.49 2.12 15.01
N ARG A 58 14.31 2.51 15.52
CA ARG A 58 14.14 2.84 16.94
C ARG A 58 14.44 1.65 17.85
N LYS A 59 13.88 0.48 17.53
CA LYS A 59 14.14 -0.75 18.30
C LYS A 59 15.61 -1.16 18.30
N TRP A 60 16.27 -1.07 17.15
CA TRP A 60 17.71 -1.33 17.05
C TRP A 60 18.54 -0.35 17.89
N GLY A 61 18.22 0.95 17.86
CA GLY A 61 18.88 1.94 18.70
C GLY A 61 18.72 1.66 20.19
N GLU A 62 17.53 1.27 20.62
CA GLU A 62 17.25 0.88 22.02
C GLU A 62 17.99 -0.40 22.45
N GLU A 63 18.09 -1.40 21.56
CA GLU A 63 18.80 -2.65 21.84
C GLU A 63 20.33 -2.48 21.90
N VAL A 64 20.90 -1.63 21.05
CA VAL A 64 22.34 -1.30 21.08
C VAL A 64 22.71 -0.52 22.35
N LEU A 65 21.88 0.45 22.76
CA LEU A 65 22.08 1.21 23.99
C LEU A 65 21.94 0.35 25.25
N LYS A 66 21.01 -0.62 25.27
CA LYS A 66 20.84 -1.56 26.40
C LYS A 66 21.98 -2.57 26.54
N LYS A 67 22.67 -2.94 25.45
CA LYS A 67 23.82 -3.86 25.49
C LYS A 67 25.14 -3.17 25.86
N SER A 68 25.18 -1.84 25.84
CA SER A 68 26.37 -1.03 26.11
C SER A 68 26.36 -0.35 27.49
N SER A 69 25.35 -0.62 28.31
CA SER A 69 25.25 -0.27 29.74
C SER A 69 25.38 -1.52 30.60
#